data_AF-A0A7Z8JYB0-F1
#
_entry.id   AF-A0A7Z8JYB0-F1
#
_cell.length_a   1.000
_cell.length_b   1.000
_cell.length_c   1.000
_cell.angle_alpha   90.00
_cell.angle_beta   90.00
_cell.angle_gamma   90.00
#
_symmetry.space_group_name_H-M   'P 1'
#
loop_
_entity.id
_entity.type
_entity.pdbx_description
1 polymer ?
#
loop_
_entity_poly.entity_id
_entity_poly.type
_entity_poly.pdbx_seq_one_letter_code
_entity_poly.pdbx_strand_id
1 'polypeptide(L)'
;MARSLTPPPVRIGRAVPAVGLAAGSLATSELLLEADVDAVAVPVAPPAPDDTDLQPRRGTADAAARYGIDLAELAERAGLTGAAGEAWTLLLPRPVGSGGGDLPWAGLPRRLVLVGVGGGTPELV
;
A
#
# COMPACT_ATOMS: atom_id res chain seq x y z
N MET A 1 34.99 8.82 2.54
CA MET A 1 34.98 7.96 1.34
C MET A 1 33.55 7.50 1.11
N ALA A 2 32.89 7.95 0.04
CA ALA A 2 31.50 7.59 -0.25
C ALA A 2 31.48 6.28 -1.04
N ARG A 3 30.83 5.24 -0.49
CA ARG A 3 30.55 4.00 -1.22
C ARG A 3 29.37 4.26 -2.15
N SER A 4 29.57 4.07 -3.45
CA SER A 4 28.47 3.99 -4.41
C SER A 4 27.64 2.75 -4.08
N LEU A 5 26.35 2.94 -3.80
CA LEU A 5 25.39 1.88 -3.45
C LEU A 5 24.43 1.60 -4.61
N THR A 6 24.94 1.50 -5.85
CA THR A 6 24.12 0.97 -6.94
C THR A 6 23.82 -0.50 -6.63
N PRO A 7 22.56 -0.90 -6.38
CA PRO A 7 22.24 -2.30 -6.17
C PRO A 7 22.61 -3.08 -7.43
N PRO A 8 23.16 -4.30 -7.31
CA PRO A 8 23.52 -5.10 -8.47
C PRO A 8 22.28 -5.34 -9.34
N PRO A 9 22.40 -5.27 -10.68
CA PRO A 9 21.26 -5.49 -11.56
C PRO A 9 20.73 -6.91 -11.37
N VAL A 10 19.54 -7.03 -10.80
CA VAL A 10 18.82 -8.30 -10.71
C VAL A 10 18.36 -8.69 -12.12
N ARG A 11 19.01 -9.69 -12.71
CA ARG A 11 18.60 -10.25 -14.01
C ARG A 11 17.53 -11.31 -13.80
N ILE A 12 16.27 -10.89 -13.83
CA ILE A 12 15.18 -11.81 -14.13
C ILE A 12 15.22 -12.03 -15.66
N GLY A 13 15.06 -13.25 -16.17
CA GLY A 13 15.07 -13.55 -17.62
C GLY A 13 13.93 -12.93 -18.45
N ARG A 14 13.32 -11.84 -17.96
CA ARG A 14 12.25 -11.04 -18.56
C ARG A 14 12.52 -9.56 -18.32
N ALA A 15 11.97 -8.70 -19.17
CA ALA A 15 11.96 -7.27 -18.90
C ALA A 15 11.29 -7.01 -17.54
N VAL A 16 11.98 -6.28 -16.67
CA VAL A 16 11.42 -5.84 -15.39
C VAL A 16 10.54 -4.60 -15.61
N PRO A 17 9.50 -4.38 -14.77
CA PRO A 17 8.69 -3.17 -14.87
C PRO A 17 9.53 -1.90 -14.70
N ALA A 18 9.15 -0.82 -15.39
CA ALA A 18 9.67 0.51 -15.08
C ALA A 18 9.20 0.92 -13.68
N VAL A 19 10.11 1.49 -12.88
CA VAL A 19 9.83 1.99 -11.53
C VAL A 19 10.02 3.50 -11.53
N GLY A 20 8.98 4.22 -11.16
CA GLY A 20 9.01 5.67 -10.95
C GLY A 20 8.88 6.00 -9.47
N LEU A 21 9.53 7.09 -9.06
CA LEU A 21 9.34 7.67 -7.74
C LEU A 21 8.55 8.97 -7.89
N ALA A 22 7.53 9.15 -7.05
CA ALA A 22 6.79 10.39 -6.94
C ALA A 22 6.90 10.90 -5.50
N ALA A 23 7.40 12.12 -5.33
CA ALA A 23 7.46 12.75 -4.03
C ALA A 23 6.06 13.22 -3.61
N GLY A 24 5.74 13.09 -2.33
CA GLY A 24 4.46 13.54 -1.77
C GLY A 24 3.90 12.58 -0.73
N SER A 25 2.61 12.75 -0.47
CA SER A 25 1.79 11.89 0.38
C SER A 25 0.73 11.21 -0.49
N LEU A 26 0.36 9.99 -0.10
CA LEU A 26 -0.72 9.27 -0.77
C LEU A 26 -2.08 9.94 -0.57
N ALA A 27 -2.25 10.73 0.51
CA ALA A 27 -3.49 11.44 0.81
C ALA A 27 -3.84 12.50 -0.25
N THR A 28 -2.84 13.05 -0.95
CA THR A 28 -3.01 14.15 -1.92
C THR A 28 -2.46 13.83 -3.30
N SER A 29 -2.09 12.57 -3.58
CA SER A 29 -1.44 12.20 -4.83
C SER A 29 -2.43 12.20 -6.01
N GLU A 30 -2.12 12.97 -7.05
CA GLU A 30 -2.90 13.01 -8.30
C GLU A 30 -2.75 11.72 -9.12
N LEU A 31 -1.68 10.94 -8.90
CA LEU A 31 -1.50 9.63 -9.56
C LEU A 31 -2.70 8.70 -9.30
N LEU A 32 -3.35 8.83 -8.15
CA LEU A 32 -4.54 8.02 -7.83
C LEU A 32 -5.75 8.35 -8.70
N LEU A 33 -5.74 9.47 -9.42
CA LEU A 33 -6.81 9.90 -10.31
C LEU A 33 -6.53 9.52 -11.78
N GLU A 34 -5.34 9.00 -12.06
CA GLU A 34 -4.97 8.54 -13.40
C GLU A 34 -5.72 7.25 -13.76
N ALA A 35 -6.22 7.19 -15.00
CA ALA A 35 -7.12 6.12 -15.43
C ALA A 35 -6.44 4.74 -15.52
N ASP A 36 -5.11 4.71 -15.56
CA ASP A 36 -4.27 3.51 -15.67
C ASP A 36 -3.72 3.02 -14.32
N VAL A 37 -4.08 3.66 -13.20
CA VAL A 37 -3.73 3.15 -11.87
C VAL A 37 -4.74 2.12 -11.39
N ASP A 38 -4.35 0.85 -11.49
CA ASP A 38 -5.19 -0.29 -11.14
C ASP A 38 -5.32 -0.56 -9.63
N ALA A 39 -4.28 -0.21 -8.86
CA ALA A 39 -4.18 -0.60 -7.46
C ALA A 39 -3.29 0.35 -6.64
N VAL A 40 -3.56 0.37 -5.34
CA VAL A 40 -2.70 1.00 -4.33
C VAL A 40 -2.18 -0.08 -3.40
N ALA A 41 -0.86 -0.18 -3.29
CA ALA A 41 -0.20 -1.07 -2.33
C ALA A 41 0.39 -0.24 -1.18
N VAL A 42 0.06 -0.59 0.06
CA VAL A 42 0.57 0.09 1.25
C VAL A 42 1.22 -0.87 2.24
N PRO A 43 2.34 -0.45 2.86
CA PRO A 43 3.14 -1.34 3.71
C PRO A 43 2.59 -1.48 5.14
N VAL A 44 2.61 -2.70 5.65
CA VAL A 44 2.37 -3.02 7.07
C VAL A 44 3.53 -3.84 7.62
N ALA A 45 3.81 -3.70 8.91
CA ALA A 45 4.87 -4.43 9.59
C ALA A 45 4.33 -5.19 10.79
N PRO A 46 5.08 -6.18 11.30
CA PRO A 46 4.67 -6.93 12.46
C PRO A 46 4.44 -6.04 13.68
N PRO A 47 3.66 -6.50 14.66
CA PRO A 47 3.47 -5.78 15.91
C PRO A 47 4.80 -5.47 16.61
N ALA A 48 4.79 -4.42 17.42
CA ALA A 48 5.92 -4.17 18.32
C ALA A 48 6.02 -5.28 19.38
N PRO A 49 7.18 -5.50 20.02
CA PRO A 49 7.36 -6.61 20.98
C PRO A 49 6.33 -6.68 22.12
N ASP A 50 5.77 -5.53 22.52
CA ASP A 50 4.79 -5.40 23.61
C ASP A 50 3.39 -5.01 23.11
N ASP A 51 3.13 -5.24 21.81
CA ASP A 51 1.88 -4.89 21.13
C ASP A 51 1.36 -6.09 20.32
N THR A 52 0.06 -6.11 20.06
CA THR A 52 -0.59 -7.08 19.17
C THR A 52 -0.94 -6.50 17.81
N ASP A 53 -0.97 -5.17 17.71
CA ASP A 53 -1.48 -4.49 16.53
C ASP A 53 -0.42 -4.40 15.44
N LEU A 54 -0.83 -4.63 14.20
CA LEU A 54 0.04 -4.42 13.05
C LEU A 54 0.48 -2.96 12.97
N GLN A 55 1.75 -2.75 12.66
CA GLN A 55 2.29 -1.40 12.53
C GLN A 55 2.05 -0.88 11.11
N PRO A 56 1.20 0.14 10.90
CA PRO A 56 1.14 0.82 9.62
C PRO A 56 2.48 1.48 9.33
N ARG A 57 3.01 1.29 8.12
CA ARG A 57 4.20 1.99 7.65
C ARG A 57 3.81 3.21 6.81
N ARG A 58 4.82 3.96 6.36
CA ARG A 58 4.62 5.22 5.63
C ARG A 58 3.65 5.03 4.46
N GLY A 59 2.62 5.87 4.40
CA GLY A 59 1.57 5.84 3.37
C GLY A 59 0.33 5.02 3.73
N THR A 60 0.38 4.12 4.72
CA THR A 60 -0.77 3.28 5.11
C THR A 60 -1.85 4.09 5.82
N ALA A 61 -1.48 4.97 6.75
CA ALA A 61 -2.42 5.90 7.39
C ALA A 61 -3.03 6.88 6.38
N ASP A 62 -2.22 7.39 5.44
CA ASP A 62 -2.67 8.24 4.34
C ASP A 62 -3.71 7.52 3.46
N ALA A 63 -3.50 6.24 3.16
CA ALA A 63 -4.46 5.43 2.40
C ALA A 63 -5.76 5.24 3.18
N ALA A 64 -5.68 4.88 4.46
CA ALA A 64 -6.85 4.71 5.31
C ALA A 64 -7.73 5.97 5.32
N ALA A 65 -7.11 7.15 5.52
CA ALA A 65 -7.79 8.43 5.47
C ALA A 65 -8.36 8.74 4.07
N ARG A 66 -7.58 8.52 3.00
CA ARG A 66 -7.98 8.86 1.64
C ARG A 66 -9.16 8.03 1.13
N TYR A 67 -9.22 6.77 1.55
CA TYR A 67 -10.28 5.83 1.18
C TYR A 67 -11.45 5.83 2.17
N GLY A 68 -11.31 6.43 3.36
CA GLY A 68 -12.32 6.36 4.41
C GLY A 68 -12.51 4.94 4.96
N ILE A 69 -11.43 4.17 5.08
CA ILE A 69 -11.44 2.76 5.48
C ILE A 69 -10.46 2.55 6.62
N ASP A 70 -10.89 1.87 7.66
CA ASP A 70 -9.98 1.39 8.71
C ASP A 70 -9.18 0.19 8.22
N LEU A 71 -7.98 0.45 7.69
CA LEU A 71 -7.11 -0.60 7.17
C LEU A 71 -6.50 -1.46 8.28
N ALA A 72 -6.40 -0.96 9.52
CA ALA A 72 -5.87 -1.73 10.63
C ALA A 72 -6.86 -2.81 11.07
N GLU A 73 -8.13 -2.44 11.25
CA GLU A 73 -9.21 -3.40 11.55
C GLU A 73 -9.32 -4.48 10.47
N LEU A 74 -9.26 -4.09 9.20
CA LEU A 74 -9.31 -5.05 8.09
C LEU A 74 -8.11 -6.00 8.07
N ALA A 75 -6.92 -5.50 8.40
CA ALA A 75 -5.71 -6.32 8.45
C ALA A 75 -5.79 -7.36 9.58
N GLU A 76 -6.25 -6.93 10.76
CA GLU A 76 -6.48 -7.80 11.92
C GLU A 76 -7.51 -8.87 11.59
N ARG A 77 -8.67 -8.48 11.04
CA ARG A 77 -9.74 -9.41 10.65
C ARG A 77 -9.30 -10.42 9.58
N ALA A 78 -8.36 -10.03 8.73
CA ALA A 78 -7.77 -10.91 7.72
C ALA A 78 -6.62 -11.77 8.28
N GLY A 79 -6.21 -11.57 9.53
CA GLY A 79 -5.17 -12.34 10.20
C GLY A 79 -3.76 -12.04 9.70
N LEU A 80 -3.50 -10.83 9.20
CA LEU A 80 -2.17 -10.46 8.71
C LEU A 80 -1.16 -10.43 9.86
N THR A 81 0.09 -10.78 9.54
CA THR A 81 1.20 -10.77 10.50
C THR A 81 2.22 -9.68 10.23
N GLY A 82 2.16 -9.03 9.07
CA GLY A 82 3.14 -8.05 8.62
C GLY A 82 4.45 -8.69 8.18
N ALA A 83 4.50 -10.03 8.04
CA ALA A 83 5.70 -10.76 7.63
C ALA A 83 6.17 -10.33 6.24
N ALA A 84 7.48 -10.30 6.03
CA ALA A 84 8.04 -9.87 4.75
C ALA A 84 7.55 -10.75 3.59
N GLY A 85 6.94 -10.11 2.58
CA GLY A 85 6.39 -10.79 1.41
C GLY A 85 4.94 -11.27 1.57
N GLU A 86 4.34 -11.08 2.75
CA GLU A 86 2.90 -11.27 2.93
C GLU A 86 2.14 -10.22 2.11
N ALA A 87 1.03 -10.61 1.48
CA ALA A 87 0.18 -9.68 0.76
C ALA A 87 -1.29 -10.07 0.89
N TRP A 88 -2.13 -9.08 1.15
CA TRP A 88 -3.58 -9.27 1.21
C TRP A 88 -4.29 -8.17 0.43
N THR A 89 -5.28 -8.56 -0.37
CA THR A 89 -5.97 -7.66 -1.28
C THR A 89 -7.41 -7.41 -0.83
N LEU A 90 -7.73 -6.14 -0.64
CA LEU A 90 -9.09 -5.65 -0.49
C LEU A 90 -9.62 -5.19 -1.85
N LEU A 91 -10.72 -5.81 -2.28
CA LEU A 91 -11.48 -5.38 -3.45
C LEU A 91 -12.69 -4.55 -3.01
N LEU A 92 -12.67 -3.25 -3.30
CA LEU A 92 -13.72 -2.32 -2.91
C LEU A 92 -14.97 -2.51 -3.77
N PRO A 93 -16.19 -2.53 -3.20
CA PRO A 93 -17.40 -2.74 -3.99
C PRO A 93 -17.68 -1.57 -4.95
N ARG A 94 -18.51 -1.83 -5.95
CA ARG A 94 -19.10 -0.77 -6.79
C ARG A 94 -20.43 -0.34 -6.17
N PRO A 95 -20.85 0.92 -6.36
CA PRO A 95 -22.23 1.31 -6.09
C PRO A 95 -23.18 0.39 -6.88
N VAL A 96 -24.24 -0.08 -6.22
CA VAL A 96 -25.29 -0.88 -6.85
C VAL A 96 -26.57 -0.05 -6.94
N GLY A 97 -27.16 0.02 -8.13
CA GLY A 97 -28.37 0.79 -8.39
C GLY A 97 -28.12 2.30 -8.63
N SER A 98 -29.19 3.03 -8.93
CA SER A 98 -29.18 4.45 -9.28
C SER A 98 -29.46 5.40 -8.10
N GLY A 99 -29.75 4.87 -6.91
CA GLY A 99 -30.11 5.64 -5.72
C GLY A 99 -29.04 5.72 -4.64
N GLY A 100 -27.85 5.16 -4.88
CA GLY A 100 -26.74 5.21 -3.91
C GLY A 100 -25.90 6.47 -4.08
N GLY A 101 -25.64 7.19 -2.99
CA GLY A 101 -24.67 8.27 -2.97
C GLY A 101 -23.25 7.78 -3.28
N ASP A 102 -22.36 8.72 -3.57
CA ASP A 102 -20.97 8.40 -3.86
C ASP A 102 -20.31 7.69 -2.67
N LEU A 103 -19.64 6.57 -2.96
CA LEU A 103 -18.81 5.88 -1.97
C LEU A 103 -17.57 6.75 -1.69
N PRO A 104 -16.97 6.67 -0.48
CA PRO A 104 -15.78 7.46 -0.13
C PRO A 104 -14.59 7.29 -1.09
N TRP A 105 -14.52 6.15 -1.78
CA TRP A 105 -13.49 5.80 -2.76
C TRP A 105 -13.94 5.96 -4.22
N ALA A 106 -15.01 6.71 -4.48
CA ALA A 106 -15.40 7.05 -5.85
C ALA A 106 -14.24 7.75 -6.57
N GLY A 107 -13.94 7.30 -7.80
CA GLY A 107 -12.83 7.81 -8.60
C GLY A 107 -11.43 7.34 -8.17
N LEU A 108 -11.30 6.51 -7.14
CA LEU A 108 -10.02 5.92 -6.71
C LEU A 108 -9.82 4.49 -7.26
N PRO A 109 -8.56 4.00 -7.32
CA PRO A 109 -8.27 2.61 -7.64
C PRO A 109 -8.97 1.67 -6.67
N ARG A 110 -9.73 0.71 -7.20
CA ARG A 110 -10.63 -0.16 -6.40
C ARG A 110 -9.92 -1.32 -5.71
N ARG A 111 -8.63 -1.51 -5.97
CA ARG A 111 -7.81 -2.55 -5.37
C ARG A 111 -6.83 -1.92 -4.39
N LEU A 112 -7.00 -2.25 -3.12
CA LEU A 112 -6.05 -1.93 -2.06
C LEU A 112 -5.30 -3.19 -1.68
N VAL A 113 -3.97 -3.10 -1.56
CA VAL A 113 -3.11 -4.23 -1.20
C VAL A 113 -2.33 -3.85 0.05
N LEU A 114 -2.53 -4.60 1.13
CA LEU A 114 -1.65 -4.53 2.30
C LEU A 114 -0.45 -5.45 2.05
N VAL A 115 0.76 -4.91 2.18
CA VAL A 115 2.00 -5.65 1.95
C VAL A 115 2.80 -5.72 3.24
N GLY A 116 3.02 -6.93 3.75
CA GLY A 116 3.91 -7.19 4.86
C GLY A 116 5.36 -6.94 4.44
N VAL A 117 6.03 -6.02 5.15
CA VAL A 117 7.44 -5.65 4.89
C VAL A 117 8.41 -6.15 5.96
N GLY A 118 7.91 -6.86 6.97
CA GLY A 118 8.69 -7.30 8.12
C GLY A 118 9.17 -6.13 9.00
N GLY A 119 10.19 -6.39 9.82
CA GLY A 119 10.81 -5.38 10.70
C GLY A 119 11.79 -4.45 10.00
N GLY A 120 12.09 -4.69 8.71
CA GLY A 120 13.01 -3.86 7.95
C GLY A 120 12.39 -2.49 7.63
N THR A 121 13.14 -1.43 7.89
CA THR A 121 12.86 -0.11 7.31
C THR A 121 13.61 0.01 5.99
N PRO A 122 12.96 0.48 4.90
CA PRO A 122 13.69 0.82 3.69
C PRO A 122 14.77 1.85 4.03
N GLU A 123 16.02 1.62 3.63
CA GLU A 123 16.99 2.71 3.58
C GLU A 123 16.51 3.70 2.50
N LEU A 124 16.21 4.93 2.91
CA LEU A 124 15.88 6.00 1.96
C LEU A 124 17.12 6.27 1.10
N VAL A 125 16.99 6.06 -0.20
CA VAL A 125 18.00 6.39 -1.23
C VAL A 125 17.90 7.87 -1.59
#